data_AF-A0A3D5S290-F1
#
_entry.id   AF-A0A3D5S290-F1
#
_cell.length_a   1.000
_cell.length_b   1.000
_cell.length_c   1.000
_cell.angle_alpha   90.00
_cell.angle_beta   90.00
_cell.angle_gamma   90.00
#
_symmetry.space_group_name_H-M   'P 1'
#
loop_
_entity.id
_entity.type
_entity.pdbx_description
1 polymer ?
#
loop_
_entity_poly.entity_id
_entity_poly.type
_entity_poly.pdbx_seq_one_letter_code
_entity_poly.pdbx_strand_id
1 'polypeptide(L)'
;MQDIEDLQVDLQRGFMRFPSLDEEEQQKQLELLETLLEKQQLMYTRMKLSDDPKAHQIVEDMRDSLSLLGMPPGSSVEQVFMNMKETLRKVRDGELDPSEEM
;
A
#
# COMPACT_ATOMS: atom_id res chain seq x y z
N MET A 1 -16.56 -7.19 5.96
CA MET A 1 -15.18 -6.65 5.95
C MET A 1 -14.47 -7.36 4.81
N GLN A 2 -13.87 -6.63 3.86
CA GLN A 2 -13.03 -7.24 2.82
C GLN A 2 -11.67 -7.63 3.43
N ASP A 3 -11.13 -8.77 2.99
CA ASP A 3 -9.81 -9.25 3.41
C ASP A 3 -8.70 -8.56 2.60
N ILE A 4 -7.45 -8.63 3.10
CA ILE A 4 -6.28 -7.99 2.45
C ILE A 4 -6.14 -8.50 1.01
N GLU A 5 -6.33 -9.80 0.79
CA GLU A 5 -6.24 -10.41 -0.53
C GLU A 5 -7.32 -9.89 -1.49
N ASP A 6 -8.57 -9.78 -1.03
CA ASP A 6 -9.67 -9.24 -1.85
C ASP A 6 -9.38 -7.80 -2.27
N LEU A 7 -8.92 -6.97 -1.32
CA LEU A 7 -8.55 -5.58 -1.59
C LEU A 7 -7.40 -5.48 -2.59
N GLN A 8 -6.39 -6.36 -2.48
CA GLN A 8 -5.28 -6.42 -3.44
C GLN A 8 -5.77 -6.77 -4.85
N VAL A 9 -6.69 -7.74 -4.98
CA VAL A 9 -7.27 -8.13 -6.28
C VAL A 9 -8.09 -6.99 -6.88
N ASP A 10 -8.91 -6.33 -6.06
CA ASP A 10 -9.74 -5.20 -6.50
C ASP A 10 -8.87 -4.02 -6.97
N LEU A 11 -7.83 -3.69 -6.20
CA LEU A 11 -6.87 -2.64 -6.56
C LEU A 11 -6.08 -2.99 -7.82
N GLN A 12 -5.60 -4.23 -7.96
CA GLN A 12 -4.88 -4.64 -9.17
C GLN A 12 -5.74 -4.50 -10.43
N ARG A 13 -7.04 -4.82 -10.33
CA ARG A 13 -8.00 -4.62 -11.41
C ARG A 13 -8.26 -3.14 -11.69
N GLY A 14 -8.37 -2.33 -10.63
CA GLY A 14 -8.55 -0.89 -10.73
C GLY A 14 -7.36 -0.18 -11.37
N PHE A 15 -6.13 -0.52 -10.96
CA PHE A 15 -4.89 0.04 -11.51
C PHE A 15 -4.75 -0.17 -13.02
N MET A 16 -5.10 -1.35 -13.53
CA MET A 16 -5.11 -1.61 -14.98
C MET A 16 -6.05 -0.69 -15.76
N ARG A 17 -7.10 -0.18 -15.11
CA ARG A 17 -8.07 0.74 -15.69
C ARG A 17 -7.81 2.19 -15.33
N PHE A 18 -6.86 2.48 -14.44
CA PHE A 18 -6.64 3.79 -13.82
C PHE A 18 -6.59 4.97 -14.81
N PRO A 19 -5.88 4.88 -15.96
CA PRO A 19 -5.83 5.97 -16.94
C PRO A 19 -7.18 6.28 -17.62
N SER A 20 -8.14 5.36 -17.51
CA SER A 20 -9.48 5.46 -18.09
C SER A 20 -10.58 5.71 -17.06
N LEU A 21 -10.24 5.78 -15.78
CA LEU A 21 -11.19 6.04 -14.69
C LEU A 21 -11.54 7.53 -14.64
N ASP A 22 -12.81 7.82 -14.35
CA ASP A 22 -13.22 9.18 -14.01
C ASP A 22 -12.72 9.59 -12.61
N GLU A 23 -12.85 10.87 -12.28
CA GLU A 23 -12.34 11.42 -11.02
C GLU A 23 -12.96 10.74 -9.79
N GLU A 24 -14.25 10.36 -9.85
CA GLU A 24 -14.93 9.68 -8.75
C GLU A 24 -14.41 8.24 -8.57
N GLU A 25 -14.19 7.53 -9.68
CA GLU A 25 -13.60 6.21 -9.69
C GLU A 25 -12.14 6.22 -9.20
N GLN A 26 -11.35 7.24 -9.59
CA GLN A 26 -9.98 7.43 -9.09
C GLN A 26 -9.97 7.65 -7.57
N GLN A 27 -10.86 8.50 -7.04
CA GLN A 27 -10.99 8.72 -5.60
C GLN A 27 -11.35 7.40 -4.87
N LYS A 28 -12.27 6.60 -5.42
CA LYS A 28 -12.60 5.28 -4.85
C LYS A 28 -11.39 4.33 -4.86
N GLN A 29 -10.55 4.36 -5.89
CA GLN A 29 -9.31 3.56 -5.89
C GLN A 29 -8.34 4.02 -4.81
N LEU A 30 -8.20 5.34 -4.58
CA LEU A 30 -7.37 5.88 -3.51
C LEU A 30 -7.89 5.47 -2.12
N GLU A 31 -9.20 5.49 -1.89
CA GLU A 31 -9.84 5.04 -0.64
C GLU A 31 -9.60 3.54 -0.38
N LEU A 32 -9.69 2.70 -1.43
CA LEU A 32 -9.36 1.27 -1.34
C LEU A 32 -7.89 1.06 -0.99
N LEU A 33 -6.99 1.85 -1.60
CA LEU A 33 -5.55 1.76 -1.36
C LEU A 33 -5.21 2.20 0.07
N GLU A 34 -5.84 3.27 0.58
CA GLU A 34 -5.72 3.71 1.97
C GLU A 34 -6.17 2.61 2.94
N THR A 35 -7.32 2.00 2.68
CA THR A 35 -7.85 0.88 3.48
C THR A 35 -6.92 -0.33 3.48
N LEU A 36 -6.35 -0.68 2.32
CA LEU A 36 -5.38 -1.77 2.20
C LEU A 36 -4.13 -1.47 3.04
N LEU A 37 -3.55 -0.28 2.90
CA LEU A 37 -2.35 0.13 3.63
C LEU A 37 -2.56 0.11 5.14
N GLU A 38 -3.71 0.56 5.63
CA GLU A 38 -4.04 0.50 7.06
C GLU A 38 -4.09 -0.93 7.59
N LYS A 39 -4.73 -1.84 6.83
CA LYS A 39 -4.80 -3.26 7.19
C LYS A 39 -3.42 -3.91 7.18
N GLN A 40 -2.59 -3.61 6.18
CA GLN A 40 -1.23 -4.11 6.09
C GLN A 40 -0.34 -3.58 7.22
N GLN A 41 -0.47 -2.30 7.59
CA GLN A 41 0.25 -1.71 8.72
C GLN A 41 -0.15 -2.38 10.05
N LEU A 42 -1.44 -2.64 10.25
CA LEU A 42 -1.95 -3.34 11.43
C LEU A 42 -1.45 -4.79 11.47
N MET A 43 -1.49 -5.50 10.34
CA MET A 43 -0.97 -6.86 10.23
C MET A 43 0.53 -6.90 10.55
N TYR A 44 1.32 -6.03 9.92
CA TYR A 44 2.75 -5.90 10.20
C TYR A 44 3.02 -5.67 11.68
N THR A 45 2.30 -4.72 12.30
CA THR A 45 2.46 -4.41 13.72
C THR A 45 2.15 -5.63 14.59
N ARG A 46 1.06 -6.36 14.30
CA ARG A 46 0.70 -7.59 15.02
C ARG A 46 1.77 -8.68 14.87
N MET A 47 2.26 -8.89 13.65
CA MET A 47 3.27 -9.92 13.37
C MET A 47 4.62 -9.57 14.00
N LYS A 48 5.01 -8.30 13.98
CA LYS A 48 6.24 -7.81 14.61
C LYS A 48 6.25 -8.00 16.13
N LEU A 49 5.08 -7.93 16.77
CA LEU A 49 4.91 -8.12 18.21
C LEU A 49 4.60 -9.57 18.61
N SER A 50 4.50 -10.48 17.63
CA SER A 50 4.23 -11.89 17.88
C SER A 50 5.53 -12.63 18.22
N ASP A 51 5.44 -13.59 19.13
CA ASP A 51 6.53 -14.54 19.43
C ASP A 51 6.53 -15.76 18.48
N ASP A 52 5.57 -15.85 17.55
CA ASP A 52 5.52 -16.94 16.56
C ASP A 52 6.62 -16.77 15.50
N PRO A 53 7.55 -17.73 15.33
CA PRO A 53 8.58 -17.69 14.31
C PRO A 53 8.05 -17.47 12.89
N LYS A 54 6.84 -17.95 12.57
CA LYS A 54 6.20 -17.73 11.27
C LYS A 54 5.80 -16.27 11.07
N ALA A 55 5.43 -15.56 12.15
CA ALA A 55 5.11 -14.15 12.08
C ALA A 55 6.33 -13.30 11.72
N HIS A 56 7.51 -13.68 12.21
CA HIS A 56 8.76 -13.03 11.80
C HIS A 56 9.05 -13.24 10.32
N GLN A 57 8.76 -14.42 9.77
CA GLN A 57 8.93 -14.67 8.33
C GLN A 57 8.02 -13.77 7.48
N ILE A 58 6.75 -13.60 7.86
CA ILE A 58 5.82 -12.68 7.18
C ILE A 58 6.32 -11.23 7.19
N VAL A 59 6.96 -10.82 8.29
CA VAL A 59 7.56 -9.48 8.41
C VAL A 59 8.75 -9.31 7.47
N GLU A 60 9.61 -10.32 7.34
CA GLU A 60 10.73 -10.31 6.39
C GLU A 60 10.22 -10.32 4.94
N ASP A 61 9.25 -11.16 4.59
CA ASP A 61 8.66 -11.22 3.24
C ASP A 61 8.06 -9.86 2.84
N MET A 62 7.46 -9.14 3.79
CA MET A 62 6.97 -7.78 3.58
C MET A 62 8.12 -6.79 3.33
N ARG A 63 9.24 -6.89 4.05
CA ARG A 63 10.43 -6.05 3.82
C ARG A 63 11.04 -6.27 2.44
N ASP A 64 11.12 -7.53 2.03
CA ASP A 64 11.65 -7.90 0.71
C ASP A 64 10.75 -7.36 -0.40
N SER A 65 9.43 -7.49 -0.24
CA SER A 65 8.45 -6.95 -1.18
C SER A 65 8.57 -5.42 -1.34
N LEU A 66 8.83 -4.69 -0.26
CA LEU A 66 9.03 -3.24 -0.32
C LEU A 66 10.35 -2.86 -1.01
N SER A 67 11.40 -3.66 -0.84
CA SER A 67 12.68 -3.46 -1.52
C SER A 67 12.55 -3.63 -3.04
N LEU A 68 11.71 -4.58 -3.49
CA LEU A 68 11.39 -4.76 -4.90
C LEU A 68 10.64 -3.57 -5.52
N LEU A 69 9.90 -2.81 -4.71
CA LEU A 69 9.19 -1.60 -5.14
C LEU A 69 10.09 -0.36 -5.20
N GLY A 70 11.42 -0.53 -5.19
CA GLY A 70 12.38 0.56 -5.35
C GLY A 70 12.65 1.35 -4.07
N MET A 71 12.21 0.86 -2.91
CA MET A 71 12.50 1.52 -1.64
C MET A 71 14.01 1.46 -1.32
N PRO A 72 14.61 2.55 -0.80
CA PRO A 72 16.03 2.58 -0.50
C PRO A 72 16.45 1.49 0.50
N PRO A 73 17.63 0.86 0.30
CA PRO A 73 18.16 -0.07 1.29
C PRO A 73 18.38 0.65 2.62
N GLY A 74 17.77 0.13 3.68
CA GLY A 74 17.83 0.69 5.03
C GLY A 74 16.62 1.52 5.46
N SER A 75 15.64 1.77 4.58
CA SER A 75 14.35 2.32 5.00
C SER A 75 13.60 1.32 5.91
N SER A 76 13.09 1.79 7.04
CA SER A 76 12.23 0.95 7.89
C SER A 76 10.84 0.81 7.27
N VAL A 77 10.17 -0.32 7.50
CA VAL A 77 8.80 -0.57 7.01
C VAL A 77 7.84 0.53 7.47
N GLU A 78 8.04 1.07 8.67
CA GLU A 78 7.26 2.18 9.21
C GLU A 78 7.46 3.48 8.41
N GLN A 79 8.69 3.79 8.00
CA GLN A 79 8.97 4.93 7.11
C GLN A 79 8.31 4.73 5.74
N VAL A 80 8.31 3.50 5.22
CA VAL A 80 7.65 3.20 3.95
C VAL A 80 6.15 3.46 4.04
N PHE A 81 5.46 2.94 5.07
CA PHE A 81 4.04 3.22 5.27
C PHE A 81 3.75 4.71 5.42
N MET A 82 4.61 5.45 6.13
CA MET A 82 4.45 6.90 6.28
C MET A 82 4.54 7.61 4.93
N ASN A 83 5.56 7.28 4.13
CA ASN A 83 5.76 7.88 2.81
C ASN A 83 4.60 7.54 1.86
N MET A 84 4.12 6.29 1.85
CA MET A 84 2.99 5.88 1.02
C MET A 84 1.70 6.66 1.37
N LYS A 85 1.44 6.88 2.67
CA LYS A 85 0.31 7.70 3.12
C LYS A 85 0.46 9.17 2.71
N GLU A 86 1.68 9.70 2.77
CA GLU A 86 1.96 11.06 2.31
C GLU A 86 1.74 11.21 0.81
N THR A 87 2.24 10.26 0.00
CA THR A 87 2.03 10.24 -1.45
C THR A 87 0.54 10.17 -1.80
N LEU A 88 -0.20 9.26 -1.16
CA LEU A 88 -1.66 9.16 -1.34
C LEU A 88 -2.37 10.47 -1.05
N ARG A 89 -1.98 11.16 0.03
CA ARG A 89 -2.54 12.46 0.38
C ARG A 89 -2.23 13.50 -0.69
N LYS A 90 -1.00 13.57 -1.19
CA LYS A 90 -0.62 14.53 -2.24
C LYS A 90 -1.37 14.29 -3.53
N VAL A 91 -1.57 13.02 -3.91
CA VAL A 91 -2.41 12.66 -5.07
C VAL A 91 -3.85 13.13 -4.86
N ARG A 92 -4.43 12.89 -3.68
CA ARG A 92 -5.79 13.34 -3.35
C ARG A 92 -5.93 14.87 -3.33
N ASP A 93 -4.91 15.56 -2.84
CA ASP A 93 -4.87 17.02 -2.74
C ASP A 93 -4.53 17.68 -4.10
N GLY A 94 -4.27 16.89 -5.15
CA GLY A 94 -3.93 17.35 -6.50
C GLY A 94 -2.51 17.90 -6.64
N GLU A 95 -1.64 17.66 -5.65
CA GLU A 95 -0.24 18.09 -5.63
C GLU A 95 0.68 17.14 -6.43
N LEU A 96 0.20 15.93 -6.72
CA LEU A 96 0.92 14.88 -7.46
C LEU A 96 -0.04 14.27 -8.48
N ASP A 97 0.38 14.25 -9.76
CA ASP A 97 -0.38 13.58 -10.81
C ASP A 97 0.11 12.11 -10.94
N PRO A 98 -0.72 11.13 -10.56
CA PRO A 98 -0.36 9.71 -10.66
C PRO A 98 -0.18 9.23 -12.11
N SER A 99 -0.59 10.01 -13.11
CA SER A 99 -0.38 9.69 -14.53
C SER A 99 1.00 10.08 -15.06
N GLU A 100 1.78 10.89 -14.34
CA GLU A 100 3.14 11.29 -14.76
C GLU A 100 4.23 10.28 -14.34
N GLU A 101 3.95 9.37 -13.40
CA GLU A 101 4.92 8.37 -12.89
C GLU A 101 4.74 6.95 -13.45
N MET A 102 3.72 6.69 -14.29
CA MET A 102 3.45 5.39 -14.93
C MET A 102 3.82 5.37 -16.42
#